data_AF-A0A3D0D211-F1
#
_entry.id   AF-A0A3D0D211-F1
#
_cell.length_a   1.000
_cell.length_b   1.000
_cell.length_c   1.000
_cell.angle_alpha   90.00
_cell.angle_beta   90.00
_cell.angle_gamma   90.00
#
_symmetry.space_group_name_H-M   'P 1'
#
loop_
_entity.id
_entity.type
_entity.pdbx_description
1 polymer ?
#
loop_
_entity_poly.entity_id
_entity_poly.type
_entity_poly.pdbx_seq_one_letter_code
_entity_poly.pdbx_strand_id
1 'polypeptide(L)'
;DVTRLERWIDAAEAELEPLRSFILPGGTPVAAQLHFARAVCRRAERRVVGLASQEAITPQVIVYLNRLSDLLFVWARLANQRAGVEETLQPSSRHGSQAGPSLVAA
;
A
#
# COMPACT_ATOMS: atom_id res chain seq x y z
N ASP A 1 -7.21 19.09 0.95
CA ASP A 1 -6.20 19.35 1.98
C ASP A 1 -5.84 18.05 2.69
N VAL A 2 -4.61 17.95 3.21
CA VAL A 2 -4.00 16.76 3.83
C VAL A 2 -4.79 16.25 5.02
N THR A 3 -5.23 17.13 5.92
CA THR A 3 -6.03 16.78 7.09
C THR A 3 -7.36 16.12 6.72
N ARG A 4 -7.90 16.41 5.53
CA ARG A 4 -9.10 15.72 5.04
C ARG A 4 -8.79 14.28 4.61
N LEU A 5 -7.62 14.03 4.01
CA LEU A 5 -7.19 12.68 3.63
C LEU A 5 -6.96 11.83 4.87
N GLU A 6 -6.30 12.37 5.90
CA GLU A 6 -6.05 11.69 7.18
C GLU A 6 -7.35 11.27 7.85
N ARG A 7 -8.33 12.18 7.96
CA ARG A 7 -9.66 11.82 8.51
C ARG A 7 -10.36 10.71 7.74
N TRP A 8 -10.18 10.62 6.42
CA TRP A 8 -10.74 9.54 5.63
C TRP A 8 -9.98 8.22 5.75
N ILE A 9 -8.65 8.28 5.99
CA ILE A 9 -7.83 7.12 6.34
C ILE A 9 -8.32 6.58 7.68
N ASP A 10 -8.37 7.42 8.72
CA ASP A 10 -8.76 7.02 10.08
C ASP A 10 -10.16 6.38 10.10
N ALA A 11 -11.13 6.98 9.39
CA ALA A 11 -12.49 6.46 9.30
C ALA A 11 -12.53 5.08 8.61
N ALA A 12 -11.72 4.88 7.57
CA ALA A 12 -11.67 3.61 6.86
C ALA A 12 -10.90 2.54 7.64
N GLU A 13 -9.82 2.90 8.33
CA GLU A 13 -9.05 1.99 9.19
C GLU A 13 -9.84 1.52 10.40
N ALA A 14 -10.73 2.36 10.96
CA ALA A 14 -11.60 1.97 12.07
C ALA A 14 -12.57 0.82 11.72
N GLU A 15 -12.86 0.61 10.45
CA GLU A 15 -13.68 -0.51 9.98
C GLU A 15 -12.83 -1.76 9.68
N LEU A 16 -11.53 -1.61 9.44
CA LEU A 16 -10.67 -2.68 8.91
C LEU A 16 -9.99 -3.49 10.00
N GLU A 17 -9.87 -4.80 9.76
CA GLU A 17 -8.96 -5.63 10.55
C GLU A 17 -7.49 -5.19 10.38
N PRO A 18 -6.65 -5.28 11.43
CA PRO A 18 -5.24 -4.92 11.33
C PRO A 18 -4.50 -5.68 10.22
N LEU A 19 -3.63 -4.98 9.49
CA LEU A 19 -2.85 -5.58 8.42
C LEU A 19 -1.76 -6.51 8.99
N ARG A 20 -1.87 -7.81 8.74
CA ARG A 20 -0.94 -8.83 9.29
C ARG A 20 0.20 -9.22 8.33
N SER A 21 0.03 -8.95 7.03
CA SER A 21 1.00 -9.29 5.99
C SER A 21 0.79 -8.42 4.76
N PHE A 22 1.72 -8.51 3.80
CA PHE A 22 1.57 -7.84 2.51
C PHE A 22 0.38 -8.41 1.73
N ILE A 23 -0.42 -7.51 1.18
CA ILE A 23 -1.57 -7.82 0.33
C ILE A 23 -1.18 -7.65 -1.13
N LEU A 24 -1.58 -8.59 -1.97
CA LEU A 24 -1.48 -8.46 -3.42
C LEU A 24 -2.63 -7.57 -3.94
N PRO A 25 -2.35 -6.62 -4.85
CA PRO A 25 -3.37 -5.71 -5.35
C PRO A 25 -4.42 -6.48 -6.16
N GLY A 26 -5.67 -6.50 -5.68
CA GLY A 26 -6.75 -7.22 -6.33
C GLY A 26 -8.04 -7.26 -5.53
N GLY A 27 -8.83 -8.31 -5.72
CA GLY A 27 -10.15 -8.51 -5.12
C GLY A 27 -11.26 -8.05 -6.06
N THR A 28 -12.14 -7.17 -5.57
CA THR A 28 -13.25 -6.61 -6.35
C THR A 28 -12.78 -5.70 -7.49
N PRO A 29 -13.61 -5.46 -8.54
CA PRO A 29 -13.29 -4.47 -9.58
C PRO A 29 -13.02 -3.07 -9.01
N VAL A 30 -13.73 -2.67 -7.95
CA VAL A 30 -13.52 -1.39 -7.27
C VAL A 30 -12.16 -1.36 -6.55
N ALA A 31 -11.82 -2.40 -5.79
CA ALA A 31 -10.52 -2.49 -5.13
C ALA A 31 -9.36 -2.51 -6.13
N ALA A 32 -9.50 -3.26 -7.23
CA ALA A 32 -8.51 -3.28 -8.31
C ALA A 32 -8.31 -1.90 -8.94
N GLN A 33 -9.39 -1.15 -9.20
CA GLN A 33 -9.30 0.22 -9.71
C GLN A 33 -8.63 1.18 -8.71
N LEU A 34 -8.91 1.02 -7.41
CA LEU A 34 -8.26 1.81 -6.35
C LEU A 34 -6.75 1.51 -6.26
N HIS A 35 -6.35 0.25 -6.37
CA HIS A 35 -4.94 -0.12 -6.47
C HIS A 35 -4.27 0.41 -7.74
N PHE A 36 -4.97 0.42 -8.87
CA PHE A 36 -4.48 1.03 -10.10
C PHE A 36 -4.28 2.54 -9.92
N ALA A 37 -5.27 3.25 -9.39
CA ALA A 37 -5.17 4.67 -9.06
C ALA A 37 -4.00 4.94 -8.11
N ARG A 38 -3.77 4.07 -7.11
CA ARG A 38 -2.62 4.16 -6.20
C ARG A 38 -1.30 4.07 -6.96
N ALA A 39 -1.17 3.16 -7.92
CA ALA A 39 0.04 3.04 -8.75
C ALA A 39 0.28 4.30 -9.59
N VAL A 40 -0.78 4.92 -10.13
CA VAL A 40 -0.70 6.21 -10.84
C VAL A 40 -0.26 7.32 -9.89
N CYS A 41 -0.85 7.41 -8.69
CA CYS A 41 -0.52 8.42 -7.68
C CYS A 41 0.96 8.33 -7.26
N ARG A 42 1.45 7.12 -6.98
CA ARG A 42 2.86 6.85 -6.67
C ARG A 42 3.79 7.22 -7.83
N ARG A 43 3.36 7.03 -9.08
CA ARG A 43 4.13 7.45 -10.26
C ARG A 43 4.19 8.97 -10.38
N ALA A 44 3.09 9.67 -10.10
CA ALA A 44 3.06 11.13 -10.05
C ALA A 44 3.98 11.67 -8.94
N GLU A 45 3.91 11.10 -7.74
CA GLU A 45 4.79 11.47 -6.62
C GLU A 45 6.27 11.33 -6.99
N ARG A 46 6.70 10.21 -7.58
CA ARG A 46 8.10 10.03 -8.02
C ARG A 46 8.54 11.10 -9.02
N ARG A 47 7.66 11.50 -9.94
CA ARG A 47 7.93 12.58 -10.90
C ARG A 47 8.07 13.93 -10.20
N VAL A 48 7.20 14.23 -9.24
CA VAL A 48 7.25 15.48 -8.46
C VAL A 48 8.51 15.53 -7.60
N VAL A 49 8.90 14.43 -6.96
CA VAL A 49 10.17 14.34 -6.22
C VAL A 49 11.37 14.56 -7.15
N GLY A 50 11.35 13.98 -8.36
CA GLY A 50 12.40 14.22 -9.36
C GLY A 50 12.45 15.65 -9.90
N LEU A 51 11.30 16.35 -9.92
CA LEU A 51 11.25 17.78 -10.26
C LEU A 51 11.77 18.65 -9.10
N ALA A 52 11.46 18.27 -7.85
CA ALA A 52 11.89 18.98 -6.65
C ALA A 52 13.43 19.10 -6.51
N SER A 53 14.18 18.19 -7.14
CA SER A 53 15.65 18.27 -7.18
C SER A 53 16.19 19.25 -8.22
N GLN A 54 15.33 19.79 -9.09
CA GLN A 54 15.70 20.69 -10.20
C GLN A 54 15.09 22.08 -10.01
N GLU A 55 13.88 22.15 -9.46
CA GLU A 55 13.12 23.38 -9.30
C GLU A 55 12.49 23.48 -7.92
N ALA A 56 12.26 24.71 -7.46
CA ALA A 56 11.52 24.96 -6.23
C ALA A 56 10.05 24.56 -6.41
N ILE A 57 9.60 23.59 -5.61
CA ILE A 57 8.20 23.19 -5.58
C ILE A 57 7.62 23.41 -4.18
N THR A 58 6.29 23.55 -4.12
CA THR A 58 5.55 23.58 -2.86
C THR A 58 5.64 22.21 -2.16
N PRO A 59 6.30 22.08 -0.98
CA PRO A 59 6.52 20.77 -0.33
C PRO A 59 5.24 20.01 0.00
N GLN A 60 4.14 20.74 0.23
CA GLN A 60 2.82 20.20 0.54
C GLN A 60 2.28 19.31 -0.59
N VAL A 61 2.72 19.48 -1.84
CA VAL A 61 2.31 18.63 -2.97
C VAL A 61 2.81 17.20 -2.78
N ILE A 62 4.06 17.02 -2.32
CA ILE A 62 4.63 15.69 -2.04
C ILE A 62 3.86 15.04 -0.89
N VAL A 63 3.63 15.77 0.20
CA VAL A 63 2.87 15.28 1.37
C VAL A 63 1.45 14.86 0.95
N TYR A 64 0.79 15.65 0.12
CA TYR A 64 -0.54 15.34 -0.38
C TYR A 64 -0.57 14.07 -1.23
N LEU A 65 0.33 13.93 -2.20
CA LEU A 65 0.42 12.72 -3.03
C LEU A 65 0.74 11.49 -2.18
N ASN A 66 1.56 11.67 -1.14
CA ASN A 66 1.89 10.63 -0.21
C ASN A 66 0.65 10.12 0.53
N ARG A 67 -0.07 11.02 1.21
CA ARG A 67 -1.29 10.67 1.95
C ARG A 67 -2.42 10.17 1.04
N LEU A 68 -2.55 10.72 -0.17
CA LEU A 68 -3.58 10.29 -1.13
C LEU A 68 -3.39 8.83 -1.52
N SER A 69 -2.15 8.42 -1.76
CA SER A 69 -1.88 7.03 -2.12
C SER A 69 -2.04 6.05 -0.95
N ASP A 70 -1.91 6.50 0.30
CA ASP A 70 -2.23 5.70 1.49
C ASP A 70 -3.74 5.53 1.61
N LEU A 71 -4.50 6.62 1.43
CA LEU A 71 -5.97 6.57 1.37
C LEU A 71 -6.48 5.60 0.29
N LEU A 72 -5.90 5.64 -0.91
CA LEU A 72 -6.26 4.72 -2.00
C LEU A 72 -5.98 3.25 -1.65
N PHE A 73 -4.95 2.98 -0.85
CA PHE A 73 -4.68 1.63 -0.33
C PHE A 73 -5.73 1.20 0.69
N VAL A 74 -6.04 2.05 1.66
CA VAL A 74 -7.02 1.75 2.71
C VAL A 74 -8.42 1.58 2.12
N TRP A 75 -8.82 2.42 1.17
CA TRP A 75 -10.10 2.27 0.47
C TRP A 75 -10.17 1.01 -0.39
N ALA A 76 -9.06 0.57 -1.00
CA ALA A 76 -9.06 -0.71 -1.73
C ALA A 76 -9.39 -1.87 -0.79
N ARG A 77 -8.78 -1.88 0.41
CA ARG A 77 -9.07 -2.87 1.45
C ARG A 77 -10.51 -2.80 1.94
N LEU A 78 -10.99 -1.58 2.18
CA LEU A 78 -12.36 -1.35 2.66
C LEU A 78 -13.40 -1.83 1.63
N ALA A 79 -13.14 -1.62 0.33
CA ALA A 79 -14.00 -2.09 -0.74
C ALA A 79 -14.10 -3.62 -0.78
N ASN A 80 -12.99 -4.34 -0.60
CA ASN A 80 -12.99 -5.80 -0.50
C ASN A 80 -13.74 -6.28 0.74
N GLN A 81 -13.44 -5.70 1.92
CA GLN A 81 -14.10 -6.09 3.16
C GLN A 81 -15.62 -5.89 3.11
N ARG A 82 -16.10 -4.73 2.63
CA ARG A 82 -17.53 -4.45 2.49
C ARG A 82 -18.23 -5.34 1.45
N ALA A 83 -17.48 -5.90 0.51
CA ALA A 83 -17.98 -6.87 -0.46
C ALA A 83 -17.83 -8.33 0.02
N GLY A 84 -17.29 -8.58 1.21
CA GLY A 84 -17.03 -9.92 1.73
C GLY A 84 -15.95 -10.68 0.94
N VAL A 85 -15.07 -9.98 0.23
CA VAL A 85 -13.94 -10.57 -0.52
C VAL A 85 -12.70 -10.53 0.35
N GLU A 86 -12.09 -11.69 0.60
CA GLU A 86 -10.85 -11.77 1.37
C GLU A 86 -9.66 -11.20 0.58
N GLU A 87 -8.73 -10.60 1.32
CA GLU A 87 -7.50 -10.07 0.74
C GLU A 87 -6.51 -11.18 0.39
N THR A 88 -6.00 -11.16 -0.84
CA THR A 88 -4.98 -12.11 -1.26
C THR A 88 -3.65 -11.75 -0.60
N LEU A 89 -3.21 -12.57 0.35
CA LEU A 89 -1.93 -12.37 1.02
C LEU A 89 -0.78 -12.80 0.11
N GLN A 90 0.29 -12.00 0.09
CA GLN A 90 1.52 -12.41 -0.55
C GLN A 90 2.07 -13.65 0.19
N PRO A 91 2.34 -14.77 -0.49
CA PRO A 91 2.89 -15.95 0.16
C PRO A 91 4.22 -15.57 0.79
N SER A 92 4.36 -15.80 2.09
CA SER A 92 5.63 -15.58 2.78
C SER A 92 6.65 -16.53 2.17
N SER A 93 7.57 -16.01 1.35
CA SER A 93 8.76 -16.73 0.92
C SER A 93 9.70 -16.86 2.12
N ARG A 94 9.32 -17.71 3.08
CA ARG A 94 10.32 -18.35 3.93
C ARG A 94 11.17 -19.20 2.99
N HIS A 95 12.25 -18.61 2.48
CA HIS A 95 13.43 -19.40 2.16
C HIS A 95 13.87 -20.01 3.48
N GLY A 96 13.30 -21.17 3.81
CA GLY A 96 13.94 -22.08 4.72
C GLY A 96 15.31 -22.36 4.12
N SER A 97 16.35 -21.80 4.73
CA SER A 97 17.64 -22.45 4.71
C SER A 97 17.36 -23.87 5.21
N GLN A 98 17.31 -24.81 4.28
CA GLN A 98 17.54 -26.19 4.64
C GLN A 98 18.95 -26.21 5.19
N ALA A 99 19.06 -26.30 6.51
CA ALA A 99 20.28 -26.76 7.13
C ALA A 99 20.52 -28.17 6.57
N GLY A 100 21.41 -28.26 5.59
CA GLY A 100 21.98 -29.53 5.17
C GLY A 100 22.64 -30.21 6.38
N PRO A 101 22.77 -31.55 6.36
CA PRO A 101 23.29 -32.27 7.51
C PRO A 101 24.68 -31.74 7.87
N SER A 102 24.82 -31.35 9.14
CA SER A 102 26.07 -30.96 9.79
C SER A 102 27.15 -32.00 9.54
N LEU A 103 28.11 -31.69 8.66
CA LEU A 103 29.31 -32.49 8.45
C LEU A 103 30.36 -32.09 9.48
N VAL A 104 30.15 -32.50 10.73
CA VAL A 104 31.15 -32.52 11.80
C VAL A 104 30.92 -33.78 12.63
N ALA A 105 31.49 -34.89 12.16
CA ALA A 105 31.83 -36.08 12.95
C ALA A 105 32.52 -37.11 12.02
N ALA A 106 33.86 -37.04 11.94
CA ALA A 106 34.80 -38.15 11.74
C ALA A 106 36.20 -37.57 11.49
#